data_AF-A0A1F5KAT7-F1
#
_entry.id   AF-A0A1F5KAT7-F1
#
_cell.length_a   1.000
_cell.length_b   1.000
_cell.length_c   1.000
_cell.angle_alpha   90.00
_cell.angle_beta   90.00
_cell.angle_gamma   90.00
#
_symmetry.space_group_name_H-M   'P 1'
#
loop_
_entity.id
_entity.type
_entity.pdbx_description
1 polymer ?
#
loop_
_entity_poly.entity_id
_entity_poly.type
_entity_poly.pdbx_seq_one_letter_code
_entity_poly.pdbx_strand_id
1 'polypeptide(L)'
;MIGACLESVKWADEIIIADNGSTDKTLEIIRSDKSLESRVKVMKFAEQDFASLRNKAMEEAKGDWVLYVDADERVLESLREEILKQAAPERSEPRPWRVQDDVRLAQDGCSAFAISRKNIIFGKEISYGPYKKDWVIRLFRKKDFEKWTGKVHETPHFRGKLGYTKNSFLHLTHRNVDQFVLKSLEWSKIDAKLRLESNHPKMSGWRFIRILITELWNQGIARRGFFNGTVGAVDSILQAFSMYITYVRLWELQQEKPLEKVYEEIDKKLIESGFKH
;
A
#
# COMPACT_ATOMS: atom_id res chain seq x y z
N MET A 1 -1.82 14.41 -8.00
CA MET A 1 -2.55 13.26 -7.40
C MET A 1 -3.29 13.68 -6.13
N ILE A 2 -2.61 14.40 -5.24
CA ILE A 2 -3.13 14.83 -3.94
C ILE A 2 -4.40 15.69 -3.99
N GLY A 3 -4.56 16.59 -4.97
CA GLY A 3 -5.68 17.55 -5.00
C GLY A 3 -7.06 16.90 -4.88
N ALA A 4 -7.39 15.93 -5.74
CA ALA A 4 -8.67 15.22 -5.66
C ALA A 4 -8.80 14.32 -4.41
N CYS A 5 -7.70 13.88 -3.80
CA CYS A 5 -7.74 13.20 -2.49
C CYS A 5 -8.20 14.19 -1.42
N LEU A 6 -7.55 15.36 -1.35
CA LEU A 6 -7.89 16.42 -0.41
C LEU A 6 -9.35 16.86 -0.53
N GLU A 7 -9.83 17.11 -1.76
CA GLU A 7 -11.25 17.43 -2.00
C GLU A 7 -12.19 16.39 -1.35
N SER A 8 -11.87 15.10 -1.48
CA SER A 8 -12.70 14.02 -0.94
C SER A 8 -12.71 13.92 0.59
N VAL A 9 -11.77 14.59 1.28
CA VAL A 9 -11.63 14.59 2.74
C VAL A 9 -11.82 15.98 3.37
N LYS A 10 -12.20 17.00 2.59
CA LYS A 10 -12.41 18.39 3.09
C LYS A 10 -13.42 18.53 4.22
N TRP A 11 -14.25 17.52 4.42
CA TRP A 11 -15.25 17.46 5.49
C TRP A 11 -14.63 17.11 6.86
N ALA A 12 -13.37 16.70 6.93
CA ALA A 12 -12.69 16.46 8.19
C ALA A 12 -12.42 17.78 8.94
N ASP A 13 -12.50 17.71 10.27
CA ASP A 13 -12.22 18.85 11.15
C ASP A 13 -10.74 19.26 11.11
N GLU A 14 -9.85 18.28 10.95
CA GLU A 14 -8.40 18.45 10.81
C GLU A 14 -7.84 17.53 9.72
N ILE A 15 -6.76 17.95 9.06
CA ILE A 15 -6.07 17.16 8.05
C ILE A 15 -4.57 17.22 8.32
N ILE A 16 -3.95 16.07 8.53
CA ILE A 16 -2.50 15.95 8.70
C ILE A 16 -1.92 15.31 7.45
N ILE A 17 -1.01 16.02 6.81
CA ILE A 17 -0.34 15.56 5.59
C ILE A 17 1.07 15.13 5.96
N ALA A 18 1.34 13.84 5.82
CA ALA A 18 2.65 13.26 6.00
C ALA A 18 3.38 13.19 4.65
N ASP A 19 4.14 14.24 4.31
CA ASP A 19 4.93 14.31 3.08
C ASP A 19 6.28 13.58 3.25
N ASN A 20 6.48 12.52 2.49
CA ASN A 20 7.71 11.73 2.51
C ASN A 20 8.71 12.16 1.41
N GLY A 21 8.90 13.48 1.26
CA GLY A 21 9.87 14.04 0.32
C GLY A 21 9.37 14.20 -1.12
N SER A 22 8.12 14.66 -1.30
CA SER A 22 7.58 14.93 -2.64
C SER A 22 8.46 15.93 -3.42
N THR A 23 8.84 15.56 -4.64
CA THR A 23 9.61 16.40 -5.56
C THR A 23 8.77 17.00 -6.69
N ASP A 24 7.50 16.64 -6.76
CA ASP A 24 6.54 17.16 -7.74
C ASP A 24 5.75 18.36 -7.16
N LYS A 25 4.68 18.76 -7.85
CA LYS A 25 3.81 19.88 -7.42
C LYS A 25 2.92 19.58 -6.21
N THR A 26 3.10 18.45 -5.51
CA THR A 26 2.25 18.06 -4.37
C THR A 26 2.19 19.14 -3.29
N LEU A 27 3.33 19.66 -2.84
CA LEU A 27 3.38 20.71 -1.82
C LEU A 27 2.82 22.06 -2.31
N GLU A 28 2.98 22.37 -3.59
CA GLU A 28 2.40 23.57 -4.21
C GLU A 28 0.88 23.50 -4.20
N ILE A 29 0.30 22.37 -4.63
CA ILE A 29 -1.14 22.13 -4.63
C ILE A 29 -1.72 22.30 -3.23
N ILE A 30 -1.09 21.67 -2.22
CA ILE A 30 -1.53 21.77 -0.82
C ILE A 30 -1.55 23.23 -0.34
N ARG A 31 -0.47 23.99 -0.59
CA ARG A 31 -0.34 25.38 -0.15
C ARG A 31 -1.27 26.34 -0.89
N SER A 32 -1.62 26.01 -2.14
CA SER A 32 -2.50 26.85 -2.95
C SER A 32 -3.98 26.76 -2.53
N ASP A 33 -4.37 25.71 -1.80
CA ASP A 33 -5.75 25.52 -1.36
C ASP A 33 -6.05 26.29 -0.06
N LYS A 34 -6.49 27.54 -0.22
CA LYS A 34 -6.87 28.42 0.90
C LYS A 34 -8.01 27.89 1.76
N SER A 35 -8.85 26.97 1.26
CA SER A 35 -9.95 26.38 2.05
C SER A 35 -9.47 25.44 3.16
N LEU A 36 -8.18 25.11 3.15
CA LEU A 36 -7.52 24.17 4.05
C LEU A 36 -6.54 24.82 5.03
N GLU A 37 -6.23 26.11 4.86
CA GLU A 37 -5.11 26.79 5.54
C GLU A 37 -5.15 26.67 7.08
N SER A 38 -6.34 26.73 7.68
CA SER A 38 -6.50 26.63 9.14
C SER A 38 -6.62 25.19 9.68
N ARG A 39 -6.74 24.19 8.80
CA ARG A 39 -7.02 22.79 9.15
C ARG A 39 -5.95 21.81 8.69
N VAL A 40 -5.02 22.23 7.82
CA VAL A 40 -3.95 21.39 7.31
C VAL A 40 -2.65 21.60 8.08
N LYS A 41 -2.09 20.51 8.60
CA LYS A 41 -0.71 20.45 9.10
C LYS A 41 0.13 19.60 8.15
N VAL A 42 1.15 20.19 7.53
CA VAL A 42 2.10 19.46 6.69
C VAL A 42 3.33 19.10 7.52
N MET A 43 3.61 17.80 7.59
CA MET A 43 4.80 17.25 8.22
C MET A 43 5.70 16.68 7.13
N LYS A 44 6.99 17.04 7.16
CA LYS A 44 7.99 16.49 6.25
C LYS A 44 8.78 15.41 6.94
N PHE A 45 8.95 14.29 6.23
CA PHE A 45 9.72 13.16 6.70
C PHE A 45 10.81 12.84 5.70
N ALA A 46 11.95 12.38 6.22
CA ALA A 46 13.09 11.89 5.45
C ALA A 46 13.33 10.39 5.69
N GLU A 47 12.33 9.68 6.23
CA GLU A 47 12.45 8.29 6.66
C GLU A 47 11.83 7.35 5.62
N GLN A 48 12.51 6.24 5.32
CA GLN A 48 11.99 5.19 4.45
C GLN A 48 11.02 4.22 5.17
N ASP A 49 10.66 4.52 6.42
CA ASP A 49 9.77 3.69 7.22
C ASP A 49 8.35 4.29 7.27
N PHE A 50 7.45 3.69 6.51
CA PHE A 50 6.04 4.07 6.48
C PHE A 50 5.33 3.83 7.82
N ALA A 51 5.77 2.88 8.65
CA ALA A 51 5.16 2.66 9.97
C ALA A 51 5.48 3.83 10.90
N SER A 52 6.76 4.23 10.95
CA SER A 52 7.22 5.43 11.67
C SER A 52 6.49 6.69 11.21
N LEU A 53 6.38 6.87 9.88
CA LEU A 53 5.65 7.97 9.26
C LEU A 53 4.20 8.07 9.78
N ARG A 54 3.47 6.95 9.74
CA ARG A 54 2.06 6.89 10.17
C ARG A 54 1.92 7.12 11.68
N ASN A 55 2.83 6.58 12.49
CA ASN A 55 2.82 6.77 13.94
C ASN A 55 3.02 8.23 14.32
N LYS A 56 4.01 8.91 13.72
CA LYS A 56 4.27 10.34 13.96
C LYS A 56 3.09 11.20 13.51
N ALA A 57 2.44 10.87 12.40
CA ALA A 57 1.22 11.56 11.97
C ALA A 57 0.04 11.34 12.94
N MET A 58 -0.10 10.14 13.52
CA MET A 58 -1.13 9.83 14.52
C MET A 58 -0.94 10.59 15.84
N GLU A 59 0.30 10.79 16.28
CA GLU A 59 0.61 11.57 17.49
C GLU A 59 0.11 13.02 17.39
N GLU A 60 0.10 13.57 16.18
CA GLU A 60 -0.30 14.94 15.88
C GLU A 60 -1.80 15.15 15.70
N ALA A 61 -2.55 14.07 15.44
CA ALA A 61 -4.01 14.11 15.33
C ALA A 61 -4.62 14.53 16.66
N LYS A 62 -5.67 15.35 16.66
CA LYS A 62 -6.38 15.78 17.87
C LYS A 62 -7.79 15.23 17.96
N GLY A 63 -8.34 14.72 16.85
CA GLY A 63 -9.67 14.14 16.77
C GLY A 63 -9.80 12.84 17.55
N ASP A 64 -11.01 12.56 18.02
CA ASP A 64 -11.37 11.29 18.68
C ASP A 64 -11.30 10.11 17.70
N TRP A 65 -11.55 10.39 16.43
CA TRP A 65 -11.48 9.45 15.33
C TRP A 65 -10.47 9.93 14.29
N VAL A 66 -9.61 9.02 13.85
CA VAL A 66 -8.57 9.29 12.85
C VAL A 66 -8.80 8.39 11.64
N LEU A 67 -8.99 9.00 10.48
CA LEU A 67 -9.08 8.33 9.19
C LEU A 67 -7.76 8.50 8.45
N TYR A 68 -7.10 7.38 8.15
CA TYR A 68 -5.94 7.36 7.27
C TYR A 68 -6.41 7.18 5.82
N VAL A 69 -5.89 8.01 4.90
CA VAL A 69 -6.20 7.98 3.46
C VAL A 69 -4.90 8.16 2.66
N ASP A 70 -4.61 7.25 1.73
CA ASP A 70 -3.46 7.40 0.82
C ASP A 70 -3.78 8.43 -0.30
N ALA A 71 -2.75 9.08 -0.87
CA ALA A 71 -2.94 10.16 -1.85
C ALA A 71 -3.62 9.71 -3.16
N ASP A 72 -3.58 8.41 -3.48
CA ASP A 72 -4.26 7.76 -4.60
C ASP A 72 -5.66 7.20 -4.26
N GLU A 73 -6.13 7.35 -3.02
CA GLU A 73 -7.46 6.96 -2.57
C GLU A 73 -8.44 8.14 -2.58
N ARG A 74 -9.75 7.88 -2.77
CA ARG A 74 -10.83 8.87 -2.68
C ARG A 74 -11.91 8.36 -1.76
N VAL A 75 -12.40 9.25 -0.89
CA VAL A 75 -13.56 8.99 -0.04
C VAL A 75 -14.81 9.42 -0.80
N LEU A 76 -15.60 8.45 -1.25
CA LEU A 76 -16.89 8.73 -1.89
C LEU A 76 -17.91 9.21 -0.84
N GLU A 77 -18.91 9.98 -1.27
CA GLU A 77 -19.93 10.54 -0.36
C GLU A 77 -20.60 9.44 0.49
N SER A 78 -20.88 8.27 -0.09
CA SER A 78 -21.48 7.16 0.65
C SER A 78 -20.59 6.61 1.78
N LEU A 79 -19.26 6.58 1.56
CA LEU A 79 -18.30 6.19 2.59
C LEU A 79 -18.16 7.30 3.64
N ARG A 80 -18.13 8.57 3.23
CA ARG A 80 -18.11 9.71 4.14
C ARG A 80 -19.30 9.67 5.09
N GLU A 81 -20.53 9.54 4.57
CA GLU A 81 -21.73 9.45 5.40
C GLU A 81 -21.66 8.28 6.38
N GLU A 82 -21.14 7.14 5.94
CA GLU A 82 -20.97 5.98 6.78
C GLU A 82 -19.97 6.25 7.91
N ILE A 83 -18.80 6.83 7.59
CA ILE A 83 -17.78 7.18 8.58
C ILE A 83 -18.34 8.17 9.61
N LEU A 84 -19.02 9.24 9.17
CA LEU A 84 -19.65 10.21 10.07
C LEU A 84 -20.69 9.56 10.98
N LYS A 85 -21.48 8.61 10.45
CA LYS A 85 -22.41 7.82 11.27
C LYS A 85 -21.68 6.95 12.30
N GLN A 86 -20.49 6.42 12.00
CA GLN A 86 -19.71 5.63 12.96
C GLN A 86 -19.01 6.51 14.00
N ALA A 87 -18.53 7.68 13.59
CA ALA A 87 -17.80 8.62 14.44
C ALA A 87 -18.71 9.44 15.38
N ALA A 88 -20.01 9.49 15.09
CA ALA A 88 -20.99 10.19 15.92
C ALA A 88 -20.99 9.66 17.38
N PRO A 89 -21.29 10.53 18.37
CA PRO A 89 -21.39 10.14 19.78
C PRO A 89 -22.32 8.94 19.99
N GLU A 90 -22.05 8.15 21.04
CA GLU A 90 -22.85 6.98 21.39
C GLU A 90 -24.34 7.31 21.41
N ARG A 91 -25.11 6.57 20.61
CA ARG A 91 -26.57 6.64 20.62
C ARG A 91 -27.08 5.79 21.78
N SER A 92 -28.21 6.20 22.35
CA SER A 92 -28.92 5.47 23.40
C SER A 92 -29.43 4.08 22.97
N GLU A 93 -29.50 3.79 21.67
CA GLU A 93 -29.93 2.50 21.15
C GLU A 93 -28.88 1.83 20.24
N PRO A 94 -28.65 0.52 20.41
CA PRO A 94 -27.66 -0.20 19.62
C PRO A 94 -28.08 -0.39 18.16
N ARG A 95 -27.14 -0.29 17.22
CA ARG A 95 -27.35 -0.53 15.79
C ARG A 95 -27.70 -2.00 15.56
N PRO A 96 -28.75 -2.28 14.77
CA PRO A 96 -29.12 -3.66 14.44
C PRO A 96 -28.00 -4.35 13.67
N TRP A 97 -27.58 -5.49 14.20
CA TRP A 97 -26.60 -6.39 13.61
C TRP A 97 -27.09 -6.91 12.24
N ARG A 98 -26.26 -6.81 11.19
CA ARG A 98 -26.53 -7.44 9.90
C ARG A 98 -25.30 -8.23 9.44
N VAL A 99 -25.50 -9.51 9.13
CA VAL A 99 -24.54 -10.32 8.39
C VAL A 99 -24.87 -10.22 6.91
N GLN A 100 -23.86 -9.90 6.11
CA GLN A 100 -23.96 -9.99 4.67
C GLN A 100 -22.64 -10.53 4.11
N ASP A 101 -22.72 -11.63 3.36
CA ASP A 101 -21.60 -12.26 2.66
C ASP A 101 -20.31 -12.40 3.51
N ASP A 102 -20.41 -13.14 4.61
CA ASP A 102 -19.33 -13.51 5.57
C ASP A 102 -18.62 -12.34 6.28
N VAL A 103 -19.10 -11.09 6.12
CA VAL A 103 -18.51 -9.91 6.76
C VAL A 103 -19.46 -9.37 7.83
N ARG A 104 -18.92 -9.19 9.06
CA ARG A 104 -19.63 -8.53 10.16
C ARG A 104 -19.54 -7.02 9.98
N LEU A 105 -20.62 -6.40 9.50
CA LEU A 105 -20.66 -4.95 9.32
C LEU A 105 -20.69 -4.23 10.69
N ALA A 106 -20.28 -2.95 10.65
CA ALA A 106 -20.12 -2.05 11.78
C ALA A 106 -21.02 -2.33 13.01
N GLN A 107 -20.39 -2.50 14.17
CA GLN A 107 -21.04 -2.73 15.47
C GLN A 107 -20.79 -1.54 16.39
N ASP A 108 -21.68 -1.33 17.37
CA ASP A 108 -21.38 -0.37 18.43
C ASP A 108 -20.22 -0.86 19.31
N GLY A 109 -19.42 0.09 19.78
CA GLY A 109 -18.21 -0.20 20.53
C GLY A 109 -17.04 -0.72 19.68
N CYS A 110 -17.10 -0.61 18.35
CA CYS A 110 -15.92 -0.77 17.50
C CYS A 110 -14.90 0.34 17.78
N SER A 111 -13.63 -0.04 17.86
CA SER A 111 -12.50 0.85 18.09
C SER A 111 -11.70 1.11 16.81
N ALA A 112 -11.90 0.28 15.78
CA ALA A 112 -11.38 0.52 14.44
C ALA A 112 -12.31 -0.05 13.38
N PHE A 113 -12.17 0.43 12.14
CA PHE A 113 -12.89 -0.10 10.98
C PHE A 113 -11.94 -0.41 9.82
N ALA A 114 -12.14 -1.60 9.25
CA ALA A 114 -11.61 -1.98 7.96
C ALA A 114 -12.51 -1.41 6.85
N ILE A 115 -11.87 -0.77 5.87
CA ILE A 115 -12.50 -0.18 4.71
C ILE A 115 -11.99 -0.92 3.49
N SER A 116 -12.90 -1.35 2.61
CA SER A 116 -12.52 -2.05 1.39
C SER A 116 -12.07 -1.03 0.33
N ARG A 117 -11.30 -1.49 -0.66
CA ARG A 117 -10.86 -0.67 -1.80
C ARG A 117 -11.47 -1.18 -3.09
N LYS A 118 -12.09 -0.26 -3.85
CA LYS A 118 -12.42 -0.44 -5.27
C LYS A 118 -11.21 -0.02 -6.08
N ASN A 119 -10.45 -1.01 -6.54
CA ASN A 119 -9.19 -0.80 -7.23
C ASN A 119 -9.46 -0.46 -8.70
N ILE A 120 -9.07 0.74 -9.14
CA ILE A 120 -9.01 1.13 -10.55
C ILE A 120 -7.58 0.95 -11.01
N ILE A 121 -7.37 0.00 -11.93
CA ILE A 121 -6.06 -0.37 -12.49
C ILE A 121 -6.16 -0.21 -14.01
N PHE A 122 -5.18 0.47 -14.63
CA PHE A 122 -5.22 0.82 -16.06
C PHE A 122 -6.59 1.37 -16.53
N GLY A 123 -7.23 2.20 -15.70
CA GLY A 123 -8.51 2.85 -16.01
C GLY A 123 -9.77 1.97 -15.87
N LYS A 124 -9.64 0.71 -15.42
CA LYS A 124 -10.78 -0.20 -15.23
C LYS A 124 -10.91 -0.59 -13.75
N GLU A 125 -12.14 -0.68 -13.26
CA GLU A 125 -12.41 -1.29 -11.95
C GLU A 125 -12.11 -2.79 -12.01
N ILE A 126 -11.26 -3.24 -11.08
CA ILE A 126 -10.81 -4.62 -10.98
C ILE A 126 -11.29 -5.21 -9.65
N SER A 127 -11.95 -6.37 -9.74
CA SER A 127 -12.53 -7.08 -8.58
C SER A 127 -12.29 -8.59 -8.68
N TYR A 128 -11.02 -8.99 -8.66
CA TYR A 128 -10.59 -10.39 -8.61
C TYR A 128 -9.42 -10.58 -7.65
N GLY A 129 -9.17 -11.82 -7.24
CA GLY A 129 -8.03 -12.18 -6.40
C GLY A 129 -7.90 -11.26 -5.17
N PRO A 130 -6.72 -10.65 -4.95
CA PRO A 130 -6.49 -9.76 -3.82
C PRO A 130 -7.30 -8.46 -3.88
N TYR A 131 -7.76 -8.05 -5.08
CA TYR A 131 -8.57 -6.85 -5.25
C TYR A 131 -10.05 -7.07 -4.92
N LYS A 132 -10.48 -8.34 -4.77
CA LYS A 132 -11.84 -8.68 -4.36
C LYS A 132 -11.97 -8.50 -2.84
N LYS A 133 -12.71 -7.46 -2.41
CA LYS A 133 -12.86 -7.08 -0.99
C LYS A 133 -11.49 -6.86 -0.31
N ASP A 134 -10.69 -6.01 -0.94
CA ASP A 134 -9.36 -5.60 -0.47
C ASP A 134 -9.47 -4.69 0.77
N TRP A 135 -9.44 -5.30 1.96
CA TRP A 135 -9.65 -4.62 3.24
C TRP A 135 -8.38 -3.99 3.80
N VAL A 136 -8.47 -2.72 4.16
CA VAL A 136 -7.43 -1.99 4.90
C VAL A 136 -8.02 -1.39 6.17
N ILE A 137 -7.35 -1.57 7.31
CA ILE A 137 -7.76 -0.96 8.58
C ILE A 137 -7.30 0.50 8.57
N ARG A 138 -8.26 1.43 8.51
CA ARG A 138 -7.98 2.83 8.16
C ARG A 138 -8.70 3.86 9.03
N LEU A 139 -9.78 3.48 9.72
CA LEU A 139 -10.48 4.37 10.64
C LEU A 139 -10.26 3.85 12.07
N PHE A 140 -9.79 4.70 12.97
CA PHE A 140 -9.44 4.34 14.34
C PHE A 140 -10.02 5.32 15.33
N ARG A 141 -10.47 4.81 16.48
CA ARG A 141 -10.68 5.64 17.65
C ARG A 141 -9.32 5.90 18.28
N LYS A 142 -8.91 7.18 18.34
CA LYS A 142 -7.54 7.57 18.71
C LYS A 142 -7.08 6.98 20.04
N LYS A 143 -7.94 7.00 21.06
CA LYS A 143 -7.64 6.48 22.40
C LYS A 143 -7.36 4.96 22.45
N ASP A 144 -7.86 4.24 21.46
CA ASP A 144 -7.75 2.77 21.37
C ASP A 144 -6.62 2.36 20.41
N PHE A 145 -6.10 3.28 19.60
CA PHE A 145 -4.97 3.03 18.72
C PHE A 145 -3.66 2.87 19.51
N GLU A 146 -2.81 1.92 19.10
CA GLU A 146 -1.51 1.69 19.74
C GLU A 146 -0.36 2.14 18.83
N LYS A 147 -0.16 1.46 17.69
CA LYS A 147 0.90 1.77 16.71
C LYS A 147 0.76 0.98 15.42
N TRP A 148 1.35 1.48 14.34
CA TRP A 148 1.71 0.70 13.16
C TRP A 148 3.07 0.03 13.33
N THR A 149 3.21 -1.19 12.82
CA THR A 149 4.48 -1.93 12.76
C THR A 149 4.65 -2.63 11.42
N GLY A 150 5.89 -2.81 10.98
CA GLY A 150 6.27 -3.54 9.77
C GLY A 150 7.11 -2.69 8.84
N LYS A 151 8.13 -3.30 8.22
CA LYS A 151 9.01 -2.62 7.24
C LYS A 151 8.34 -2.48 5.85
N VAL A 152 7.49 -3.45 5.51
CA VAL A 152 6.67 -3.50 4.28
C VAL A 152 5.31 -4.08 4.69
N HIS A 153 4.22 -3.59 4.11
CA HIS A 153 2.85 -3.97 4.48
C HIS A 153 2.55 -3.69 5.97
N GLU A 154 2.71 -2.45 6.39
CA GLU A 154 2.50 -2.08 7.80
C GLU A 154 1.12 -2.50 8.32
N THR A 155 1.11 -3.07 9.52
CA THR A 155 -0.11 -3.51 10.21
C THR A 155 -0.36 -2.62 11.43
N PRO A 156 -1.57 -2.05 11.58
CA PRO A 156 -1.95 -1.31 12.78
C PRO A 156 -2.31 -2.25 13.93
N HIS A 157 -1.89 -1.87 15.14
CA HIS A 157 -2.31 -2.45 16.41
C HIS A 157 -3.22 -1.46 17.13
N PHE A 158 -4.31 -1.98 17.70
CA PHE A 158 -5.31 -1.22 18.44
C PHE A 158 -6.05 -2.15 19.39
N ARG A 159 -6.67 -1.58 20.42
CA ARG A 159 -7.49 -2.28 21.40
C ARG A 159 -8.96 -2.25 20.99
N GLY A 160 -9.75 -3.22 21.42
CA GLY A 160 -11.18 -3.26 21.18
C GLY A 160 -11.56 -4.01 19.90
N LYS A 161 -12.77 -3.73 19.37
CA LYS A 161 -13.37 -4.53 18.28
C LYS A 161 -13.12 -3.90 16.91
N LEU A 162 -12.80 -4.74 15.92
CA LEU A 162 -12.74 -4.37 14.51
C LEU A 162 -14.14 -4.44 13.89
N GLY A 163 -14.58 -3.34 13.28
CA GLY A 163 -15.75 -3.30 12.40
C GLY A 163 -15.35 -3.26 10.92
N TYR A 164 -16.34 -3.40 10.04
CA TYR A 164 -16.17 -3.31 8.59
C TYR A 164 -17.17 -2.32 8.02
N THR A 165 -16.72 -1.45 7.12
CA THR A 165 -17.62 -0.55 6.38
C THR A 165 -18.28 -1.28 5.22
N LYS A 166 -19.51 -0.87 4.90
CA LYS A 166 -20.21 -1.32 3.70
C LYS A 166 -19.63 -0.68 2.44
N ASN A 167 -19.28 0.60 2.53
CA ASN A 167 -18.72 1.35 1.41
C ASN A 167 -17.19 1.25 1.34
N SER A 168 -16.66 1.48 0.16
CA SER A 168 -15.24 1.33 -0.16
C SER A 168 -14.60 2.67 -0.48
N PHE A 169 -13.28 2.78 -0.28
CA PHE A 169 -12.49 3.79 -0.99
C PHE A 169 -12.52 3.50 -2.49
N LEU A 170 -12.39 4.55 -3.31
CA LEU A 170 -11.97 4.41 -4.69
C LEU A 170 -10.45 4.56 -4.75
N HIS A 171 -9.73 3.51 -5.15
CA HIS A 171 -8.26 3.47 -5.12
C HIS A 171 -7.70 3.47 -6.54
N LEU A 172 -7.00 4.54 -6.91
CA LEU A 172 -6.48 4.77 -8.26
C LEU A 172 -5.00 4.37 -8.36
N THR A 173 -4.76 3.06 -8.46
CA THR A 173 -3.43 2.44 -8.46
C THR A 173 -3.02 1.95 -9.86
N HIS A 174 -1.73 1.64 -10.04
CA HIS A 174 -1.17 1.05 -11.27
C HIS A 174 -1.70 1.71 -12.56
N ARG A 175 -1.51 3.03 -12.66
CA ARG A 175 -2.14 3.86 -13.70
C ARG A 175 -1.53 3.66 -15.08
N ASN A 176 -0.23 3.37 -15.11
CA ASN A 176 0.52 3.03 -16.31
C ASN A 176 1.68 2.08 -15.95
N VAL A 177 2.32 1.56 -16.99
CA VAL A 177 3.41 0.59 -16.83
C VAL A 177 4.64 1.20 -16.16
N ASP A 178 5.00 2.45 -16.47
CA ASP A 178 6.18 3.10 -15.90
C ASP A 178 6.08 3.22 -14.38
N GLN A 179 4.93 3.72 -13.89
CA GLN A 179 4.67 3.82 -12.45
C GLN A 179 4.69 2.46 -11.77
N PHE A 180 4.12 1.44 -12.41
CA PHE A 180 4.13 0.08 -11.88
C PHE A 180 5.57 -0.43 -11.76
N VAL A 181 6.33 -0.41 -12.86
CA VAL A 181 7.67 -0.99 -12.93
C VAL A 181 8.64 -0.25 -12.01
N LEU A 182 8.63 1.08 -11.99
CA LEU A 182 9.48 1.87 -11.09
C LEU A 182 9.19 1.53 -9.62
N LYS A 183 7.92 1.44 -9.23
CA LYS A 183 7.52 1.04 -7.88
C LYS A 183 7.97 -0.39 -7.57
N SER A 184 7.78 -1.33 -8.50
CA SER A 184 8.27 -2.71 -8.35
C SER A 184 9.79 -2.76 -8.14
N LEU A 185 10.56 -1.94 -8.85
CA LEU A 185 12.02 -1.89 -8.70
C LEU A 185 12.45 -1.37 -7.33
N GLU A 186 11.70 -0.45 -6.72
CA GLU A 186 11.95 0.04 -5.36
C GLU A 186 11.58 -1.02 -4.31
N TRP A 187 10.35 -1.53 -4.37
CA TRP A 187 9.80 -2.45 -3.37
C TRP A 187 10.55 -3.79 -3.36
N SER A 188 10.94 -4.29 -4.54
CA SER A 188 11.73 -5.51 -4.67
C SER A 188 13.06 -5.47 -3.93
N LYS A 189 13.67 -4.29 -3.73
CA LYS A 189 14.91 -4.15 -2.94
C LYS A 189 14.66 -4.45 -1.46
N ILE A 190 13.55 -3.95 -0.92
CA ILE A 190 13.20 -4.13 0.49
C ILE A 190 12.80 -5.59 0.72
N ASP A 191 11.92 -6.13 -0.14
CA ASP A 191 11.48 -7.52 -0.03
C ASP A 191 12.63 -8.52 -0.15
N ALA A 192 13.58 -8.28 -1.06
CA ALA A 192 14.75 -9.14 -1.20
C ALA A 192 15.61 -9.16 0.06
N LYS A 193 15.83 -8.00 0.70
CA LYS A 193 16.54 -7.90 1.98
C LYS A 193 15.80 -8.64 3.09
N LEU A 194 14.49 -8.44 3.22
CA LEU A 194 13.67 -9.13 4.22
C LEU A 194 13.72 -10.65 4.07
N ARG A 195 13.71 -11.15 2.84
CA ARG A 195 13.84 -12.59 2.55
C ARG A 195 15.23 -13.11 2.91
N LEU A 196 16.27 -12.34 2.66
CA LEU A 196 17.63 -12.69 3.08
C LEU A 196 17.75 -12.74 4.61
N GLU A 197 17.24 -11.71 5.31
CA GLU A 197 17.19 -11.63 6.78
C GLU A 197 16.40 -12.81 7.38
N SER A 198 15.40 -13.31 6.66
CA SER A 198 14.60 -14.48 7.03
C SER A 198 15.25 -15.82 6.66
N ASN A 199 16.53 -15.84 6.30
CA ASN A 199 17.29 -17.02 5.89
C ASN A 199 16.65 -17.80 4.72
N HIS A 200 16.05 -17.09 3.75
CA HIS A 200 15.49 -17.74 2.59
C HIS A 200 16.56 -18.58 1.87
N PRO A 201 16.27 -19.85 1.49
CA PRO A 201 17.28 -20.73 0.92
C PRO A 201 17.84 -20.21 -0.41
N LYS A 202 19.07 -20.61 -0.75
CA LYS A 202 19.80 -20.13 -1.93
C LYS A 202 19.00 -20.28 -3.22
N MET A 203 19.01 -19.26 -4.04
CA MET A 203 18.39 -19.24 -5.35
C MET A 203 19.22 -20.06 -6.36
N SER A 204 18.51 -20.76 -7.25
CA SER A 204 19.10 -21.59 -8.31
C SER A 204 18.25 -21.47 -9.58
N GLY A 205 18.82 -21.86 -10.73
CA GLY A 205 18.17 -21.71 -12.04
C GLY A 205 16.74 -22.26 -12.09
N TRP A 206 16.51 -23.48 -11.58
CA TRP A 206 15.19 -24.09 -11.57
C TRP A 206 14.19 -23.30 -10.70
N ARG A 207 14.64 -22.71 -9.59
CA ARG A 207 13.75 -21.98 -8.66
C ARG A 207 13.14 -20.76 -9.33
N PHE A 208 13.90 -20.06 -10.17
CA PHE A 208 13.40 -18.94 -10.96
C PHE A 208 12.25 -19.35 -11.88
N ILE A 209 12.42 -20.45 -12.61
CA ILE A 209 11.39 -20.99 -13.51
C ILE A 209 10.15 -21.39 -12.70
N ARG A 210 10.32 -22.11 -11.59
CA ARG A 210 9.20 -22.50 -10.72
C ARG A 210 8.45 -21.27 -10.21
N ILE A 211 9.16 -20.25 -9.72
CA ILE A 211 8.52 -19.03 -9.18
C ILE A 211 7.73 -18.32 -10.27
N LEU A 212 8.30 -18.14 -11.47
CA LEU A 212 7.60 -17.50 -12.57
C LEU A 212 6.31 -18.25 -12.95
N ILE A 213 6.38 -19.57 -13.12
CA ILE A 213 5.21 -20.40 -13.44
C ILE A 213 4.18 -20.34 -12.31
N THR A 214 4.64 -20.45 -11.07
CA THR A 214 3.77 -20.44 -9.88
C THR A 214 3.05 -19.11 -9.74
N GLU A 215 3.74 -17.98 -9.95
CA GLU A 215 3.14 -16.66 -9.86
C GLU A 215 2.19 -16.38 -11.04
N LEU A 216 2.56 -16.77 -12.26
CA LEU A 216 1.64 -16.66 -13.40
C LEU A 216 0.37 -17.48 -13.19
N TRP A 217 0.51 -18.71 -12.66
CA TRP A 217 -0.64 -19.52 -12.28
C TRP A 217 -1.46 -18.87 -11.17
N ASN A 218 -0.80 -18.38 -10.12
CA ASN A 218 -1.46 -17.79 -8.97
C ASN A 218 -2.22 -16.51 -9.35
N GLN A 219 -1.57 -15.56 -10.01
CA GLN A 219 -2.18 -14.28 -10.41
C GLN A 219 -3.19 -14.48 -11.55
N GLY A 220 -2.81 -15.22 -12.58
CA GLY A 220 -3.62 -15.39 -13.78
C GLY A 220 -4.82 -16.31 -13.60
N ILE A 221 -4.62 -17.49 -13.01
CA ILE A 221 -5.65 -18.55 -12.96
C ILE A 221 -6.29 -18.63 -11.58
N ALA A 222 -5.51 -18.90 -10.51
CA ALA A 222 -6.07 -19.13 -9.18
C ALA A 222 -6.83 -17.90 -8.65
N ARG A 223 -6.26 -16.71 -8.88
CA ARG A 223 -6.88 -15.40 -8.55
C ARG A 223 -7.82 -14.89 -9.63
N ARG A 224 -7.92 -15.61 -10.75
CA ARG A 224 -8.75 -15.32 -11.93
C ARG A 224 -8.36 -14.05 -12.70
N GLY A 225 -7.13 -13.54 -12.57
CA GLY A 225 -6.73 -12.30 -13.25
C GLY A 225 -6.83 -12.36 -14.77
N PHE A 226 -6.47 -13.49 -15.40
CA PHE A 226 -6.58 -13.68 -16.85
C PHE A 226 -8.04 -13.66 -17.37
N PHE A 227 -9.03 -13.87 -16.50
CA PHE A 227 -10.44 -13.86 -16.87
C PHE A 227 -11.11 -12.48 -16.74
N ASN A 228 -10.33 -11.42 -16.45
CA ASN A 228 -10.85 -10.06 -16.26
C ASN A 228 -10.60 -9.12 -17.47
N GLY A 229 -10.45 -9.73 -18.65
CA GLY A 229 -10.11 -9.05 -19.90
C GLY A 229 -8.66 -8.60 -19.95
N THR A 230 -8.33 -7.74 -20.92
CA THR A 230 -6.94 -7.32 -21.18
C THR A 230 -6.25 -6.72 -19.97
N VAL A 231 -6.93 -5.86 -19.20
CA VAL A 231 -6.35 -5.24 -18.00
C VAL A 231 -5.95 -6.29 -16.96
N GLY A 232 -6.81 -7.30 -16.72
CA GLY A 232 -6.50 -8.37 -15.79
C GLY A 232 -5.33 -9.26 -16.24
N ALA A 233 -5.24 -9.52 -17.55
CA ALA A 233 -4.09 -10.21 -18.13
C ALA A 233 -2.78 -9.45 -17.96
N VAL A 234 -2.78 -8.15 -18.28
CA VAL A 234 -1.62 -7.26 -18.13
C VAL A 234 -1.20 -7.17 -16.66
N ASP A 235 -2.13 -6.88 -15.74
CA ASP A 235 -1.83 -6.78 -14.31
C ASP A 235 -1.28 -8.10 -13.75
N SER A 236 -1.83 -9.25 -14.16
CA SER A 236 -1.34 -10.56 -13.69
C SER A 236 0.10 -10.84 -14.10
N ILE A 237 0.48 -10.48 -15.34
CA ILE A 237 1.85 -10.63 -15.83
C ILE A 237 2.78 -9.65 -15.11
N LEU A 238 2.35 -8.40 -14.95
CA LEU A 238 3.14 -7.37 -14.25
C LEU A 238 3.38 -7.74 -12.78
N GLN A 239 2.38 -8.30 -12.09
CA GLN A 239 2.54 -8.80 -10.73
C GLN A 239 3.53 -9.98 -10.64
N ALA A 240 3.45 -10.92 -11.59
CA ALA A 240 4.42 -12.02 -11.67
C ALA A 240 5.84 -11.50 -11.96
N PHE A 241 5.99 -10.49 -12.83
CA PHE A 241 7.25 -9.81 -13.09
C PHE A 241 7.80 -9.13 -11.83
N SER A 242 6.97 -8.39 -11.09
CA SER A 242 7.36 -7.73 -9.85
C SER A 242 7.93 -8.75 -8.85
N MET A 243 7.27 -9.92 -8.71
CA MET A 243 7.76 -10.96 -7.82
C MET A 243 9.05 -11.61 -8.34
N TYR A 244 9.15 -11.87 -9.63
CA TYR A 244 10.34 -12.43 -10.25
C TYR A 244 11.58 -11.55 -9.97
N ILE A 245 11.46 -10.23 -10.14
CA ILE A 245 12.57 -9.29 -9.89
C ILE A 245 13.01 -9.30 -8.42
N THR A 246 12.10 -9.42 -7.45
CA THR A 246 12.47 -9.58 -6.04
C THR A 246 13.36 -10.80 -5.81
N TYR A 247 13.07 -11.92 -6.48
CA TYR A 247 13.90 -13.12 -6.36
C TYR A 247 15.24 -13.01 -7.10
N VAL A 248 15.29 -12.25 -8.20
CA VAL A 248 16.56 -11.90 -8.86
C VAL A 248 17.43 -11.09 -7.89
N ARG A 249 16.86 -10.04 -7.26
CA ARG A 249 17.57 -9.25 -6.25
C ARG A 249 18.00 -10.08 -5.04
N LEU A 250 17.17 -11.01 -4.58
CA LEU A 250 17.55 -11.91 -3.50
C LEU A 250 18.75 -12.77 -3.91
N TRP A 251 18.77 -13.29 -5.14
CA TRP A 251 19.91 -14.04 -5.66
C TRP A 251 21.18 -13.18 -5.74
N GLU A 252 21.08 -11.93 -6.20
CA GLU A 252 22.21 -10.97 -6.21
C GLU A 252 22.79 -10.80 -4.79
N LEU A 253 21.91 -10.64 -3.79
CA LEU A 253 22.30 -10.50 -2.38
C LEU A 253 22.86 -11.78 -1.75
N GLN A 254 22.59 -12.95 -2.34
CA GLN A 254 23.10 -14.24 -1.87
C GLN A 254 24.48 -14.60 -2.46
N GLN A 255 25.02 -13.79 -3.38
CA GLN A 255 26.35 -14.02 -3.94
C GLN A 255 27.43 -13.76 -2.89
N GLU A 256 28.53 -14.51 -2.95
CA GLU A 256 29.65 -14.34 -2.02
C GLU A 256 30.35 -12.99 -2.19
N LYS A 257 30.40 -12.49 -3.43
CA LYS A 257 30.94 -11.18 -3.77
C LYS A 257 29.83 -10.29 -4.35
N PRO A 258 29.77 -9.00 -3.98
CA PRO A 258 28.94 -8.03 -4.68
C PRO A 258 29.26 -8.01 -6.18
N LEU A 259 28.25 -7.85 -7.03
CA LEU A 259 28.43 -7.88 -8.47
C LEU A 259 29.40 -6.81 -8.96
N GLU A 260 29.42 -5.63 -8.34
CA GLU A 260 30.36 -4.56 -8.65
C GLU A 260 31.81 -5.04 -8.54
N LYS A 261 32.13 -5.82 -7.49
CA LYS A 261 33.48 -6.39 -7.30
C LYS A 261 33.79 -7.50 -8.30
N VAL A 262 32.78 -8.29 -8.69
CA VAL A 262 32.95 -9.30 -9.74
C VAL A 262 33.31 -8.63 -11.07
N TYR A 263 32.63 -7.54 -11.43
CA TYR A 263 32.94 -6.80 -12.65
C TYR A 263 34.29 -6.09 -12.59
N GLU A 264 34.68 -5.50 -11.45
CA GLU A 264 36.04 -4.96 -11.26
C GLU A 264 37.13 -6.03 -11.47
N GLU A 265 36.91 -7.26 -11.00
CA GLU A 265 37.84 -8.38 -11.18
C GLU A 265 37.89 -8.86 -12.64
N ILE A 266 36.75 -8.86 -13.35
CA ILE A 266 36.69 -9.18 -14.78
C ILE A 266 37.48 -8.14 -15.58
N ASP A 267 37.22 -6.85 -15.34
CA ASP A 267 37.90 -5.76 -16.02
C ASP A 267 39.41 -5.82 -15.78
N LYS A 268 39.83 -6.07 -14.54
CA LYS A 268 41.25 -6.25 -14.20
C LYS A 268 41.89 -7.38 -15.01
N LYS A 269 41.24 -8.56 -15.09
CA LYS A 269 41.74 -9.70 -15.87
C LYS A 269 41.82 -9.39 -17.36
N LEU A 270 40.81 -8.69 -17.91
CA LEU A 270 40.80 -8.27 -19.31
C LEU A 270 41.93 -7.29 -19.62
N ILE A 271 42.20 -6.33 -18.73
CA ILE A 271 43.31 -5.39 -18.86
C ILE A 271 44.64 -6.15 -18.82
N GLU A 272 44.82 -7.08 -17.88
CA GLU A 272 46.04 -7.89 -17.74
C GLU A 272 46.27 -8.82 -18.93
N SER A 273 45.22 -9.36 -19.55
CA SER A 273 45.32 -10.22 -20.74
C SER A 273 45.50 -9.45 -22.05
N GLY A 274 45.41 -8.12 -22.02
CA GLY A 274 45.35 -7.28 -23.22
C GLY A 274 44.11 -7.57 -24.06
N PHE A 275 42.97 -7.83 -23.40
CA PHE A 275 41.66 -8.13 -23.99
C PHE A 275 41.64 -9.38 -24.89
N LYS A 276 42.56 -10.32 -24.65
CA LYS A 276 42.53 -11.64 -25.28
C LYS A 276 41.63 -12.56 -24.44
N HIS A 277 40.74 -13.28 -25.14
CA HIS A 277 39.84 -14.27 -24.57
C HIS A 277 40.59 -15.43 -23.91
#